data_AF-A0A3D9IX16-F1
#
_entry.id   AF-A0A3D9IX16-F1
#
_cell.length_a   1.000
_cell.length_b   1.000
_cell.length_c   1.000
_cell.angle_alpha   90.00
_cell.angle_beta   90.00
_cell.angle_gamma   90.00
#
_symmetry.space_group_name_H-M   'P 1'
#
loop_
_entity.id
_entity.type
_entity.pdbx_description
1 polymer ?
#
loop_
_entity_poly.entity_id
_entity_poly.type
_entity_poly.pdbx_seq_one_letter_code
_entity_poly.pdbx_strand_id
1 'polypeptide(L)'
;MRNSIEEKTLSKAKLPQLYALQLERILARGLASSEIIELLRTSNEAELAERVDSEVKWERLLEYAKDNWPVMESAVLDGYSFPFITIGGIKSLLAIKFLKLEGTDYRITDDRLEGLRLTEADYNVLRSMIPPYWKFIRDDTAALPSGEVEITISF
;
A
#
# COMPACT_ATOMS: atom_id res chain seq x y z
N MET A 1 12.72 7.61 39.41
CA MET A 1 11.96 6.78 38.43
C MET A 1 11.07 7.72 37.63
N ARG A 2 11.39 7.95 36.36
CA ARG A 2 10.49 8.57 35.39
C ARG A 2 10.36 7.59 34.24
N ASN A 3 9.15 7.05 34.09
CA ASN A 3 8.76 6.23 32.97
C ASN A 3 8.75 7.11 31.72
N SER A 4 9.83 7.06 30.93
CA SER A 4 9.71 7.35 29.51
C SER A 4 9.49 6.00 28.84
N ILE A 5 8.21 5.71 28.62
CA ILE A 5 7.80 4.78 27.58
C ILE A 5 8.36 5.39 26.30
N GLU A 6 9.54 4.94 25.88
CA GLU A 6 9.88 4.98 24.46
C GLU A 6 8.73 4.21 23.80
N GLU A 7 7.83 4.93 23.15
CA GLU A 7 7.06 4.37 22.06
C GLU A 7 8.11 3.81 21.09
N LYS A 8 8.43 2.52 21.29
CA LYS A 8 9.09 1.71 20.31
C LYS A 8 8.16 1.75 19.12
N THR A 9 8.38 2.73 18.23
CA THR A 9 7.71 2.78 16.94
C THR A 9 8.11 1.47 16.31
N LEU A 10 7.21 0.47 16.37
CA LEU A 10 7.40 -0.77 15.66
C LEU A 10 7.56 -0.35 14.21
N SER A 11 8.80 -0.39 13.73
CA SER A 11 9.12 -0.06 12.35
C SER A 11 8.25 -0.97 11.49
N LYS A 12 7.26 -0.40 10.80
CA LYS A 12 6.44 -1.14 9.83
C LYS A 12 7.35 -1.98 8.94
N ALA A 13 6.91 -3.19 8.61
CA ALA A 13 7.60 -4.04 7.66
C ALA A 13 7.95 -3.26 6.38
N LYS A 14 9.16 -3.47 5.86
CA LYS A 14 9.63 -2.86 4.61
C LYS A 14 9.45 -3.86 3.49
N LEU A 15 8.42 -3.65 2.68
CA LEU A 15 8.04 -4.60 1.64
C LEU A 15 8.36 -4.01 0.26
N PRO A 16 9.23 -4.64 -0.55
CA PRO A 16 9.55 -4.18 -1.90
C PRO A 16 8.31 -4.04 -2.78
N GLN A 17 8.32 -3.06 -3.69
CA GLN A 17 7.15 -2.66 -4.48
C GLN A 17 6.39 -3.84 -5.12
N LEU A 18 7.10 -4.77 -5.76
CA LEU A 18 6.48 -5.92 -6.42
C LEU A 18 5.59 -6.72 -5.45
N TYR A 19 6.16 -7.13 -4.32
CA TYR A 19 5.49 -8.00 -3.35
C TYR A 19 4.41 -7.25 -2.58
N ALA A 20 4.63 -5.97 -2.28
CA ALA A 20 3.63 -5.11 -1.67
C ALA A 20 2.40 -4.92 -2.55
N LEU A 21 2.57 -4.67 -3.85
CA LEU A 21 1.43 -4.53 -4.76
C LEU A 21 0.70 -5.85 -4.99
N GLN A 22 1.40 -6.99 -5.00
CA GLN A 22 0.75 -8.30 -5.04
C GLN A 22 0.00 -8.59 -3.73
N LEU A 23 0.56 -8.26 -2.57
CA LEU A 23 -0.12 -8.37 -1.28
C LEU A 23 -1.39 -7.51 -1.22
N GLU A 24 -1.34 -6.26 -1.73
CA GLU A 24 -2.52 -5.40 -1.78
C GLU A 24 -3.64 -5.97 -2.66
N ARG A 25 -3.33 -6.73 -3.72
CA ARG A 25 -4.37 -7.43 -4.49
C ARG A 25 -5.08 -8.49 -3.66
N ILE A 26 -4.35 -9.22 -2.81
CA ILE A 26 -4.91 -10.20 -1.89
C ILE A 26 -5.77 -9.48 -0.84
N LEU A 27 -5.23 -8.42 -0.21
CA LEU A 27 -5.94 -7.62 0.79
C LEU A 27 -7.22 -6.99 0.24
N ALA A 28 -7.21 -6.54 -1.02
CA ALA A 28 -8.38 -5.97 -1.70
C ALA A 28 -9.53 -6.99 -1.89
N ARG A 29 -9.28 -8.30 -1.72
CA ARG A 29 -10.34 -9.33 -1.69
C ARG A 29 -11.06 -9.40 -0.34
N GLY A 30 -10.63 -8.64 0.67
CA GLY A 30 -11.27 -8.61 1.98
C GLY A 30 -11.09 -9.89 2.80
N LEU A 31 -10.06 -10.69 2.48
CA LEU A 31 -9.73 -11.91 3.22
C LEU A 31 -9.23 -11.57 4.63
N ALA A 32 -9.54 -12.42 5.61
CA ALA A 32 -9.01 -12.25 6.96
C ALA A 32 -7.48 -12.46 6.97
N SER A 33 -6.76 -11.74 7.83
CA SER A 33 -5.30 -11.85 7.95
C SER A 33 -4.81 -13.29 8.16
N SER A 34 -5.56 -14.11 8.92
CA SER A 34 -5.25 -15.53 9.12
C SER A 34 -5.35 -16.35 7.83
N GLU A 35 -6.33 -16.05 6.96
CA GLU A 35 -6.47 -16.71 5.67
C GLU A 35 -5.34 -16.31 4.72
N ILE A 36 -4.97 -15.02 4.70
CA ILE A 36 -3.85 -14.53 3.88
C ILE A 36 -2.55 -15.19 4.32
N ILE A 37 -2.31 -15.28 5.63
CA ILE A 37 -1.15 -15.97 6.19
C ILE A 37 -1.12 -17.44 5.73
N GLU A 38 -2.25 -18.15 5.78
CA GLU A 38 -2.31 -19.55 5.36
C GLU A 38 -2.06 -19.72 3.86
N LEU A 39 -2.65 -18.88 3.02
CA LEU A 39 -2.40 -18.87 1.56
C LEU A 39 -0.92 -18.70 1.23
N LEU A 40 -0.24 -17.80 1.95
CA LEU A 40 1.19 -17.54 1.76
C LEU A 40 2.05 -18.69 2.30
N ARG A 41 1.71 -19.26 3.47
CA ARG A 41 2.45 -20.39 4.07
C ARG A 41 2.38 -21.66 3.25
N THR A 42 1.20 -21.99 2.75
CA THR A 42 0.97 -23.20 1.96
C THR A 42 1.57 -23.11 0.56
N SER A 43 1.91 -21.89 0.11
CA SER A 43 2.46 -21.62 -1.21
C SER A 43 1.58 -22.20 -2.33
N ASN A 44 0.26 -22.12 -2.14
CA ASN A 44 -0.73 -22.61 -3.10
C ASN A 44 -1.06 -21.55 -4.15
N GLU A 45 -0.25 -21.49 -5.21
CA GLU A 45 -0.44 -20.55 -6.30
C GLU A 45 -1.79 -20.72 -7.02
N ALA A 46 -2.25 -21.95 -7.22
CA ALA A 46 -3.52 -22.20 -7.90
C ALA A 46 -4.68 -21.57 -7.13
N GLU A 47 -4.66 -21.65 -5.80
CA GLU A 47 -5.68 -21.02 -4.96
C GLU A 47 -5.59 -19.49 -4.98
N LEU A 48 -4.39 -18.90 -5.02
CA LEU A 48 -4.23 -17.46 -5.22
C LEU A 48 -4.76 -17.00 -6.58
N ALA A 49 -4.48 -17.74 -7.65
CA ALA A 49 -5.00 -17.46 -8.98
C ALA A 49 -6.53 -17.52 -9.02
N GLU A 50 -7.14 -18.53 -8.37
CA GLU A 50 -8.59 -18.70 -8.30
C GLU A 50 -9.28 -17.62 -7.46
N ARG A 51 -8.76 -17.35 -6.25
CA ARG A 51 -9.42 -16.45 -5.29
C ARG A 51 -9.11 -14.97 -5.52
N VAL A 52 -7.96 -14.66 -6.13
CA VAL A 52 -7.44 -13.30 -6.21
C VAL A 52 -7.37 -12.81 -7.64
N ASP A 53 -6.48 -13.34 -8.47
CA ASP A 53 -6.29 -12.88 -9.84
C ASP A 53 -5.50 -13.91 -10.65
N SER A 54 -6.14 -14.51 -11.65
CA SER A 54 -5.53 -15.55 -12.49
C SER A 54 -4.51 -15.01 -13.48
N GLU A 55 -4.49 -13.69 -13.73
CA GLU A 55 -3.50 -13.06 -14.62
C GLU A 55 -2.19 -12.74 -13.90
N VAL A 56 -2.20 -12.75 -12.56
CA VAL A 56 -1.01 -12.52 -11.74
C VAL A 56 -0.21 -13.81 -11.57
N LYS A 57 1.09 -13.69 -11.81
CA LYS A 57 2.09 -14.73 -11.50
C LYS A 57 2.50 -14.64 -10.04
N TRP A 58 2.11 -15.62 -9.23
CA TRP A 58 2.24 -15.56 -7.77
C TRP A 58 3.53 -16.20 -7.26
N GLU A 59 4.23 -16.97 -8.09
CA GLU A 59 5.45 -17.71 -7.74
C GLU A 59 6.44 -16.81 -6.98
N ARG A 60 6.68 -15.60 -7.50
CA ARG A 60 7.64 -14.66 -6.91
C ARG A 60 7.20 -14.14 -5.53
N LEU A 61 5.90 -13.95 -5.31
CA LEU A 61 5.38 -13.56 -3.99
C LEU A 61 5.58 -14.69 -3.00
N LEU A 62 5.26 -15.92 -3.41
CA LEU A 62 5.33 -17.11 -2.58
C LEU A 62 6.78 -17.44 -2.20
N GLU A 63 7.71 -17.40 -3.17
CA GLU A 63 9.15 -17.52 -2.92
C GLU A 63 9.64 -16.45 -1.94
N TYR A 64 9.26 -15.18 -2.15
CA TYR A 64 9.64 -14.11 -1.24
C TYR A 64 9.07 -14.30 0.17
N ALA A 65 7.81 -14.71 0.29
CA ALA A 65 7.15 -14.96 1.57
C ALA A 65 7.84 -16.09 2.34
N LYS A 66 8.24 -17.16 1.65
CA LYS A 66 9.01 -18.27 2.23
C LYS A 66 10.36 -17.80 2.77
N ASP A 67 11.09 -17.02 2.00
CA ASP A 67 12.43 -16.56 2.36
C ASP A 67 12.42 -15.43 3.41
N ASN A 68 11.32 -14.68 3.51
CA ASN A 68 11.19 -13.48 4.35
C ASN A 68 9.96 -13.54 5.26
N TRP A 69 9.63 -14.73 5.77
CA TRP A 69 8.38 -14.98 6.49
C TRP A 69 8.06 -13.96 7.61
N PRO A 70 8.99 -13.59 8.52
CA PRO A 70 8.68 -12.62 9.56
C PRO A 70 8.28 -11.23 9.03
N VAL A 71 8.87 -10.83 7.90
CA VAL A 71 8.53 -9.55 7.23
C VAL A 71 7.14 -9.64 6.61
N MET A 72 6.82 -10.75 5.95
CA MET A 72 5.53 -10.96 5.30
C MET A 72 4.40 -11.06 6.33
N GLU A 73 4.59 -11.83 7.40
CA GLU A 73 3.60 -11.99 8.47
C GLU A 73 3.30 -10.64 9.14
N SER A 74 4.34 -9.84 9.47
CA SER A 74 4.14 -8.50 10.01
C SER A 74 3.48 -7.56 8.99
N ALA A 75 3.79 -7.66 7.70
CA ALA A 75 3.13 -6.85 6.67
C ALA A 75 1.62 -7.13 6.58
N VAL A 76 1.19 -8.38 6.81
CA VAL A 76 -0.23 -8.79 6.82
C VAL A 76 -0.94 -8.38 8.11
N LEU A 77 -0.27 -8.44 9.26
CA LEU A 77 -0.88 -8.20 10.57
C LEU A 77 -0.84 -6.72 10.99
N ASP A 78 0.30 -6.07 10.79
CA ASP A 78 0.61 -4.74 11.31
C ASP A 78 0.67 -3.67 10.19
N GLY A 79 0.60 -4.12 8.92
CA GLY A 79 0.80 -3.30 7.75
C GLY A 79 2.28 -3.08 7.41
N TYR A 80 2.53 -2.35 6.32
CA TYR A 80 3.86 -2.18 5.77
C TYR A 80 4.09 -0.76 5.25
N SER A 81 5.33 -0.48 4.87
CA SER A 81 5.70 0.69 4.09
C SER A 81 6.67 0.29 2.98
N PHE A 82 6.67 1.04 1.89
CA PHE A 82 7.62 0.80 0.81
C PHE A 82 9.00 1.33 1.22
N PRO A 83 10.10 0.59 0.97
CA PRO A 83 11.44 1.16 1.01
C PRO A 83 11.72 2.00 -0.25
N PHE A 84 11.11 1.61 -1.37
CA PHE A 84 11.14 2.30 -2.65
C PHE A 84 9.85 1.99 -3.42
N ILE A 85 9.29 3.01 -4.06
CA ILE A 85 8.15 2.93 -4.97
C ILE A 85 8.30 3.97 -6.09
N THR A 86 7.96 3.59 -7.32
CA THR A 86 7.92 4.45 -8.51
C THR A 86 6.57 5.16 -8.64
N ILE A 87 6.45 6.17 -9.51
CA ILE A 87 5.14 6.78 -9.82
C ILE A 87 4.14 5.74 -10.32
N GLY A 88 4.57 4.80 -11.17
CA GLY A 88 3.75 3.69 -11.64
C GLY A 88 3.32 2.74 -10.50
N GLY A 89 4.18 2.55 -9.50
CA GLY A 89 3.84 1.84 -8.27
C GLY A 89 2.77 2.57 -7.46
N ILE A 90 2.88 3.89 -7.31
CA ILE A 90 1.87 4.73 -6.64
C ILE A 90 0.52 4.64 -7.38
N LYS A 91 0.52 4.76 -8.72
CA LYS A 91 -0.71 4.55 -9.52
C LYS A 91 -1.37 3.20 -9.25
N SER A 92 -0.55 2.14 -9.23
CA SER A 92 -1.04 0.79 -8.99
C SER A 92 -1.62 0.65 -7.58
N LEU A 93 -0.94 1.20 -6.57
CA LEU A 93 -1.43 1.23 -5.19
C LEU A 93 -2.75 1.99 -5.07
N LEU A 94 -2.85 3.15 -5.71
CA LEU A 94 -4.07 3.96 -5.75
C LEU A 94 -5.25 3.20 -6.38
N ALA A 95 -5.01 2.53 -7.51
CA ALA A 95 -6.04 1.73 -8.17
C ALA A 95 -6.50 0.53 -7.33
N ILE A 96 -5.56 -0.18 -6.69
CA ILE A 96 -5.86 -1.41 -5.94
C ILE A 96 -6.51 -1.09 -4.58
N LYS A 97 -5.89 -0.20 -3.80
CA LYS A 97 -6.26 0.00 -2.39
C LYS A 97 -7.30 1.10 -2.20
N PHE A 98 -7.21 2.16 -2.99
CA PHE A 98 -8.04 3.36 -2.82
C PHE A 98 -9.10 3.50 -3.91
N LEU A 99 -9.12 2.59 -4.90
CA LEU A 99 -10.01 2.62 -6.05
C LEU A 99 -9.96 3.94 -6.84
N LYS A 100 -8.75 4.54 -6.92
CA LYS A 100 -8.50 5.80 -7.62
C LYS A 100 -7.82 5.55 -8.96
N LEU A 101 -8.40 6.05 -10.04
CA LEU A 101 -7.93 5.84 -11.40
C LEU A 101 -7.45 7.14 -12.05
N GLU A 102 -6.31 7.07 -12.76
CA GLU A 102 -5.84 8.18 -13.58
C GLU A 102 -6.87 8.56 -14.64
N GLY A 103 -7.01 9.86 -14.89
CA GLY A 103 -7.99 10.42 -15.84
C GLY A 103 -9.39 10.57 -15.25
N THR A 104 -9.69 9.89 -14.14
CA THR A 104 -10.97 9.99 -13.42
C THR A 104 -10.79 10.72 -12.09
N ASP A 105 -9.89 10.23 -11.24
CA ASP A 105 -9.69 10.72 -9.88
C ASP A 105 -8.47 11.62 -9.70
N TYR A 106 -7.53 11.56 -10.62
CA TYR A 106 -6.30 12.36 -10.62
C TYR A 106 -5.72 12.40 -12.04
N ARG A 107 -4.72 13.26 -12.27
CA ARG A 107 -3.96 13.29 -13.53
C ARG A 107 -2.47 13.17 -13.25
N ILE A 108 -1.74 12.68 -14.23
CA ILE A 108 -0.28 12.75 -14.22
C ILE A 108 0.15 13.82 -15.21
N THR A 109 0.97 14.75 -14.74
CA THR A 109 1.61 15.78 -15.56
C THR A 109 3.08 15.76 -15.21
N ASP A 110 3.92 15.48 -16.21
CA ASP A 110 5.35 15.21 -16.02
C ASP A 110 5.60 14.15 -14.94
N ASP A 111 6.19 14.53 -13.82
CA ASP A 111 6.61 13.65 -12.72
C ASP A 111 5.66 13.77 -11.51
N ARG A 112 4.49 14.39 -11.71
CA ARG A 112 3.56 14.79 -10.66
C ARG A 112 2.22 14.10 -10.82
N LEU A 113 1.67 13.64 -9.71
CA LEU A 113 0.30 13.17 -9.61
C LEU A 113 -0.53 14.26 -8.96
N GLU A 114 -1.48 14.85 -9.70
CA GLU A 114 -2.19 16.07 -9.31
C GLU A 114 -3.71 15.85 -9.24
N GLY A 115 -4.36 16.61 -8.36
CA GLY A 115 -5.82 16.61 -8.18
C GLY A 115 -6.37 15.37 -7.47
N LEU A 116 -5.52 14.62 -6.76
CA LEU A 116 -5.95 13.42 -6.05
C LEU A 116 -6.73 13.78 -4.79
N ARG A 117 -8.00 13.40 -4.74
CA ARG A 117 -8.86 13.56 -3.56
C ARG A 117 -8.95 12.27 -2.74
N LEU A 118 -8.74 12.41 -1.44
CA LEU A 118 -8.80 11.34 -0.46
C LEU A 118 -9.54 11.82 0.80
N THR A 119 -10.08 10.88 1.57
CA THR A 119 -10.43 11.16 2.96
C THR A 119 -9.16 11.44 3.78
N GLU A 120 -9.26 12.18 4.88
CA GLU A 120 -8.12 12.37 5.80
C GLU A 120 -7.54 11.04 6.31
N ALA A 121 -8.40 10.04 6.52
CA ALA A 121 -7.96 8.69 6.91
C ALA A 121 -7.11 8.03 5.80
N ASP A 122 -7.59 8.05 4.56
CA ASP A 122 -6.89 7.47 3.42
C ASP A 122 -5.60 8.20 3.10
N TYR A 123 -5.58 9.53 3.22
CA TYR A 123 -4.38 10.34 3.12
C TYR A 123 -3.32 9.87 4.13
N ASN A 124 -3.70 9.69 5.39
CA ASN A 124 -2.77 9.27 6.44
C ASN A 124 -2.26 7.84 6.19
N VAL A 125 -3.12 6.94 5.71
CA VAL A 125 -2.70 5.58 5.31
C VAL A 125 -1.69 5.66 4.16
N LEU A 126 -2.02 6.33 3.06
CA LEU A 126 -1.15 6.49 1.89
C LEU A 126 0.20 7.11 2.27
N ARG A 127 0.17 8.19 3.07
CA ARG A 127 1.38 8.87 3.53
C ARG A 127 2.25 7.97 4.40
N SER A 128 1.66 7.12 5.23
CA SER A 128 2.41 6.17 6.07
C SER A 128 3.07 5.04 5.27
N MET A 129 2.58 4.76 4.06
CA MET A 129 3.13 3.71 3.20
C MET A 129 4.27 4.23 2.31
N ILE A 130 4.18 5.48 1.85
CA ILE A 130 5.07 6.04 0.83
C ILE A 130 6.32 6.69 1.46
N PRO A 131 7.54 6.41 0.94
CA PRO A 131 8.79 6.99 1.43
C PRO A 131 8.81 8.53 1.44
N PRO A 132 9.62 9.15 2.32
CA PRO A 132 9.68 10.59 2.47
C PRO A 132 10.28 11.34 1.27
N TYR A 133 10.97 10.64 0.36
CA TYR A 133 11.48 11.24 -0.87
C TYR A 133 10.34 11.65 -1.83
N TRP A 134 9.14 11.09 -1.67
CA TRP A 134 7.93 11.63 -2.30
C TRP A 134 7.36 12.75 -1.43
N LYS A 135 7.16 13.91 -2.02
CA LYS A 135 6.52 15.07 -1.40
C LYS A 135 5.02 14.97 -1.60
N PHE A 136 4.27 15.29 -0.54
CA PHE A 136 2.81 15.40 -0.56
C PHE A 136 2.48 16.85 -0.26
N ILE A 137 1.82 17.52 -1.19
CA ILE A 137 1.43 18.91 -1.09
C ILE A 137 -0.09 18.93 -1.01
N ARG A 138 -0.65 19.48 0.06
CA ARG A 138 -2.10 19.68 0.19
C ARG A 138 -2.50 20.92 -0.59
N ASP A 139 -3.61 20.84 -1.30
CA ASP A 139 -4.27 22.01 -1.89
C ASP A 139 -5.37 22.49 -0.94
N ASP A 140 -5.04 23.50 -0.14
CA ASP A 140 -5.97 24.12 0.81
C ASP A 140 -6.86 25.19 0.14
N THR A 141 -6.73 25.40 -1.17
CA THR A 141 -7.50 26.43 -1.90
C THR A 141 -8.86 25.93 -2.39
N ALA A 142 -9.03 24.61 -2.50
CA ALA A 142 -10.29 24.00 -2.89
C ALA A 142 -11.28 23.95 -1.72
N ALA A 143 -12.51 24.44 -1.94
CA ALA A 143 -13.61 24.22 -1.01
C ALA A 143 -14.06 22.75 -1.10
N LEU A 144 -13.43 21.90 -0.29
CA LEU A 144 -13.69 20.46 -0.24
C LEU A 144 -14.76 20.11 0.81
N PRO A 145 -15.44 18.95 0.66
CA PRO A 145 -16.25 18.39 1.73
C PRO A 145 -15.44 18.24 3.03
N SER A 146 -16.12 18.37 4.17
CA SER A 146 -15.46 18.18 5.47
C SER A 146 -14.86 16.78 5.58
N GLY A 147 -13.56 16.70 5.90
CA GLY A 147 -12.83 15.44 6.06
C GLY A 147 -12.16 14.92 4.78
N GLU A 148 -12.22 15.65 3.67
CA GLU A 148 -11.47 15.36 2.46
C GLU A 148 -10.27 16.30 2.29
N VAL A 149 -9.24 15.81 1.61
CA VAL A 149 -8.07 16.57 1.17
C VAL A 149 -7.82 16.33 -0.30
N GLU A 150 -7.43 17.39 -1.00
CA GLU A 150 -6.87 17.29 -2.34
C GLU A 150 -5.34 17.42 -2.23
N ILE A 151 -4.61 16.53 -2.89
CA ILE A 151 -3.16 16.48 -2.80
C ILE A 151 -2.50 16.37 -4.18
N THR A 152 -1.27 16.89 -4.22
CA THR A 152 -0.29 16.59 -5.26
C THR A 152 0.84 15.73 -4.69
N ILE A 153 1.25 14.70 -5.41
CA ILE A 153 2.40 13.85 -5.08
C ILE A 153 3.49 14.06 -6.13
N SER A 154 4.72 14.37 -5.70
CA SER A 154 5.87 14.60 -6.60
C SER A 154 7.16 14.06 -6.01
N PHE A 155 8.14 13.72 -6.86
CA PHE A 155 9.49 13.31 -6.46
C PHE A 155 10.40 14.55 -6.29
#